data_AF-A0A9Q3B920-F1
#
_entry.id   AF-A0A9Q3B920-F1
#
_cell.length_a   1.000
_cell.length_b   1.000
_cell.length_c   1.000
_cell.angle_alpha   90.00
_cell.angle_beta   90.00
_cell.angle_gamma   90.00
#
_symmetry.space_group_name_H-M   'P 1'
#
loop_
_entity.id
_entity.type
_entity.pdbx_description
1 polymer ?
#
loop_
_entity_poly.entity_id
_entity_poly.type
_entity_poly.pdbx_seq_one_letter_code
_entity_poly.pdbx_strand_id
1 'polypeptide(L)'
;MVHTPGLGGKKIVSKWENDSWRFRMENYFEETIFNIEREGPMSLFFKQKDGLAAINPAISEKMVHKRISRKCSGGLEHAIRSRCIEPCSTEDYINAMEDITTQKQIGIN
;
A
#
# COMPACT_ATOMS: atom_id res chain seq x y z
N MET A 1 4.11 -36.36 39.92
CA MET A 1 3.51 -35.20 39.21
C MET A 1 4.54 -34.68 38.23
N VAL A 2 4.33 -34.93 36.94
CA VAL A 2 5.13 -34.34 35.86
C VAL A 2 4.48 -33.01 35.51
N HIS A 3 5.13 -31.90 35.85
CA HIS A 3 4.82 -30.60 35.27
C HIS A 3 5.91 -30.24 34.27
N THR A 4 5.56 -30.43 33.00
CA THR A 4 6.26 -29.99 31.80
C THR A 4 6.44 -28.46 31.83
N PRO A 5 7.59 -27.90 31.43
CA PRO A 5 7.80 -26.47 31.45
C PRO A 5 6.93 -25.81 30.37
N GLY A 6 6.15 -24.81 30.78
CA GLY A 6 5.40 -23.95 29.88
C GLY A 6 6.33 -23.36 28.83
N LEU A 7 6.03 -23.66 27.56
CA LEU A 7 6.62 -23.06 26.38
C LEU A 7 6.59 -21.53 26.52
N GLY A 8 7.72 -20.96 26.95
CA GLY A 8 8.05 -19.58 26.68
C GLY A 8 8.11 -19.46 25.16
N GLY A 9 6.99 -19.08 24.56
CA GLY A 9 6.89 -18.77 23.15
C GLY A 9 8.00 -17.79 22.82
N LYS A 10 9.03 -18.28 22.14
CA LYS A 10 10.14 -17.45 21.67
C LYS A 10 9.52 -16.39 20.79
N LYS A 11 9.40 -15.18 21.32
CA LYS A 11 9.12 -13.98 20.52
C LYS A 11 10.29 -13.87 19.56
N ILE A 12 10.10 -14.35 18.33
CA ILE A 12 11.02 -14.08 17.22
C ILE A 12 10.82 -12.59 16.95
N VAL A 13 11.45 -11.73 17.76
CA VAL A 13 11.64 -10.33 17.40
C VAL A 13 12.63 -10.42 16.26
N SER A 14 12.14 -10.30 15.03
CA SER A 14 13.04 -10.34 13.88
C SER A 14 14.05 -9.22 14.09
N LYS A 15 15.33 -9.50 13.81
CA LYS A 15 16.49 -8.61 14.02
C LYS A 15 16.34 -7.21 13.36
N TRP A 16 15.25 -7.00 12.61
CA TRP A 16 14.93 -5.85 11.78
C TRP A 16 13.70 -5.07 12.25
N GLU A 17 12.98 -5.53 13.29
CA GLU A 17 11.81 -4.88 13.90
C GLU A 17 12.19 -3.93 15.05
N ASN A 18 13.22 -3.10 14.89
CA ASN A 18 13.42 -1.98 15.81
C ASN A 18 12.53 -0.81 15.35
N ASP A 19 11.95 -0.05 16.27
CA ASP A 19 11.07 1.10 16.02
C ASP A 19 11.68 2.08 14.99
N SER A 20 13.01 2.21 14.97
CA SER A 20 13.73 3.03 13.98
C SER A 20 13.55 2.54 12.53
N TRP A 21 13.52 1.22 12.28
CA TRP A 21 13.27 0.68 10.95
C TRP A 21 11.82 0.91 10.53
N ARG A 22 10.88 0.67 11.45
CA ARG A 22 9.44 0.91 11.19
C ARG A 22 9.19 2.39 10.86
N PHE A 23 9.76 3.29 11.66
CA PHE A 23 9.70 4.73 11.42
C PHE A 23 10.29 5.12 10.06
N ARG A 24 11.42 4.52 9.64
CA ARG A 24 11.99 4.75 8.30
C ARG A 24 11.06 4.27 7.19
N MET A 25 10.45 3.10 7.33
CA MET A 25 9.52 2.58 6.33
C MET A 25 8.24 3.42 6.26
N GLU A 26 7.73 3.87 7.41
CA GLU A 26 6.59 4.79 7.47
C GLU A 26 6.92 6.13 6.80
N ASN A 27 8.08 6.73 7.08
CA ASN A 27 8.50 7.95 6.39
C ASN A 27 8.72 7.73 4.90
N TYR A 28 9.32 6.61 4.49
CA TYR A 28 9.47 6.27 3.07
C TYR A 28 8.12 6.20 2.36
N PHE A 29 7.13 5.54 2.99
CA PHE A 29 5.76 5.53 2.51
C PHE A 29 5.20 6.96 2.46
N GLU A 30 5.41 7.75 3.52
CA GLU A 30 4.86 9.10 3.60
C GLU A 30 5.40 10.05 2.52
N GLU A 31 6.70 10.00 2.25
CA GLU A 31 7.41 10.80 1.25
C GLU A 31 7.21 10.31 -0.20
N THR A 32 6.74 9.08 -0.39
CA THR A 32 6.51 8.57 -1.75
C THR A 32 5.28 9.23 -2.38
N ILE A 33 5.50 9.96 -3.47
CA ILE A 33 4.44 10.59 -4.28
C ILE A 33 4.22 9.75 -5.53
N PHE A 34 2.96 9.53 -5.89
CA PHE A 34 2.60 8.88 -7.15
C PHE A 34 3.01 9.75 -8.35
N ASN A 35 3.96 9.28 -9.16
CA ASN A 35 4.37 9.93 -10.40
C ASN A 35 4.10 9.00 -11.59
N ILE A 36 3.04 9.30 -12.32
CA ILE A 36 2.56 8.54 -13.49
C ILE A 36 3.51 8.55 -14.68
N GLU A 37 4.42 9.52 -14.75
CA GLU A 37 5.39 9.63 -15.83
C GLU A 37 6.62 8.74 -15.60
N ARG A 38 6.83 8.32 -14.34
CA ARG A 38 8.02 7.56 -13.92
C ARG A 38 7.73 6.10 -13.60
N GLU A 39 6.52 5.78 -13.14
CA GLU A 39 6.17 4.43 -12.71
C GLU A 39 4.71 4.11 -13.09
N GLY A 40 4.50 2.91 -13.62
CA GLY A 40 3.16 2.44 -13.99
C GLY A 40 2.29 2.14 -12.76
N PRO A 41 0.95 2.25 -12.87
CA PRO A 41 0.04 2.07 -11.73
C PRO A 41 0.19 0.73 -11.01
N MET A 42 0.34 -0.36 -11.77
CA MET A 42 0.51 -1.71 -11.21
C MET A 42 1.79 -1.84 -10.38
N SER A 43 2.94 -1.42 -10.93
CA SER A 43 4.24 -1.46 -10.23
C SER A 43 4.18 -0.67 -8.92
N LEU A 44 3.65 0.55 -9.00
CA LEU A 44 3.56 1.40 -7.83
C LEU A 44 2.64 0.80 -6.77
N PHE A 45 1.49 0.28 -7.17
CA PHE A 45 0.56 -0.35 -6.23
C PHE A 45 1.23 -1.48 -5.45
N PHE A 46 1.90 -2.40 -6.14
CA PHE A 46 2.56 -3.54 -5.50
C PHE A 46 3.69 -3.10 -4.58
N LYS A 47 4.54 -2.16 -5.02
CA LYS A 47 5.61 -1.60 -4.21
C LYS A 47 5.09 -0.98 -2.91
N GLN A 48 4.01 -0.21 -2.99
CA GLN A 48 3.40 0.42 -1.81
C GLN A 48 2.68 -0.60 -0.93
N LYS A 49 1.98 -1.58 -1.51
CA LYS A 49 1.33 -2.67 -0.78
C LYS A 49 2.37 -3.46 0.02
N ASP A 50 3.49 -3.82 -0.59
CA ASP A 50 4.54 -4.61 0.04
C ASP A 50 5.20 -3.83 1.19
N GLY A 51 5.44 -2.52 1.01
CA GLY A 51 5.90 -1.64 2.09
C GLY A 51 4.91 -1.57 3.25
N LEU A 52 3.62 -1.41 2.97
CA LEU A 52 2.58 -1.40 4.00
C LEU A 52 2.45 -2.74 4.73
N ALA A 53 2.54 -3.86 4.01
CA ALA A 53 2.52 -5.20 4.59
C ALA A 53 3.76 -5.48 5.45
N ALA A 54 4.91 -4.91 5.09
CA ALA A 54 6.13 -5.00 5.90
C ALA A 54 6.02 -4.22 7.23
N ILE A 55 5.27 -3.11 7.24
CA ILE A 55 5.00 -2.31 8.46
C ILE A 55 3.88 -2.95 9.31
N ASN A 56 2.84 -3.47 8.65
CA ASN A 56 1.69 -4.10 9.28
C ASN A 56 1.16 -5.26 8.41
N PRO A 57 1.58 -6.51 8.71
CA PRO A 57 1.14 -7.68 7.96
C PRO A 57 -0.37 -7.95 8.01
N ALA A 58 -1.07 -7.40 9.01
CA ALA A 58 -2.51 -7.54 9.20
C ALA A 58 -3.33 -6.39 8.58
N ILE A 59 -2.71 -5.55 7.74
CA ILE A 59 -3.41 -4.45 7.07
C ILE A 59 -4.49 -5.01 6.12
N SER A 60 -5.70 -4.45 6.18
CA SER A 60 -6.79 -4.85 5.29
C SER A 60 -6.60 -4.29 3.89
N GLU A 61 -7.10 -5.00 2.88
CA GLU A 61 -7.09 -4.55 1.48
C GLU A 61 -7.69 -3.14 1.33
N LYS A 62 -8.86 -2.92 1.94
CA LYS A 62 -9.51 -1.60 2.01
C LYS A 62 -8.59 -0.50 2.57
N MET A 63 -7.81 -0.81 3.60
CA MET A 63 -6.89 0.17 4.18
C MET A 63 -5.67 0.42 3.26
N VAL A 64 -5.19 -0.61 2.56
CA VAL A 64 -4.16 -0.48 1.52
C VAL A 64 -4.64 0.46 0.43
N HIS A 65 -5.81 0.22 -0.16
CA HIS A 65 -6.38 1.08 -1.21
C HIS A 65 -6.52 2.53 -0.76
N LYS A 66 -7.02 2.75 0.46
CA LYS A 66 -7.18 4.09 1.05
C LYS A 66 -5.84 4.80 1.29
N ARG A 67 -4.80 4.05 1.67
CA ARG A 67 -3.46 4.62 1.90
C ARG A 67 -2.78 4.97 0.58
N ILE A 68 -2.88 4.09 -0.43
CA ILE A 68 -2.32 4.33 -1.76
C ILE A 68 -3.05 5.47 -2.47
N SER A 69 -4.38 5.58 -2.35
CA SER A 69 -5.13 6.67 -2.99
C SER A 69 -4.69 8.05 -2.50
N ARG A 70 -4.30 8.18 -1.23
CA ARG A 70 -3.76 9.43 -0.66
C ARG A 70 -2.38 9.82 -1.20
N LYS A 71 -1.67 8.88 -1.84
CA LYS A 71 -0.40 9.16 -2.54
C LYS A 71 -0.61 9.67 -3.95
N CYS A 72 -1.84 9.56 -4.46
CA CYS A 72 -2.26 10.19 -5.70
C CYS A 72 -2.62 11.66 -5.43
N SER A 73 -2.09 12.59 -6.23
CA SER A 73 -2.38 14.01 -6.03
C SER A 73 -3.83 14.36 -6.41
N GLY A 74 -4.52 15.08 -5.52
CA GLY A 74 -5.81 15.76 -5.73
C GLY A 74 -6.78 15.12 -6.73
N GLY A 75 -6.72 15.56 -7.99
CA GLY A 75 -7.63 15.10 -9.04
C GLY A 75 -7.52 13.61 -9.36
N LEU A 76 -6.36 13.00 -9.17
CA LEU A 76 -6.18 11.56 -9.35
C LEU A 76 -6.78 10.76 -8.18
N GLU A 77 -6.59 11.21 -6.93
CA GLU A 77 -7.25 10.57 -5.78
C GLU A 77 -8.77 10.55 -5.99
N HIS A 78 -9.34 11.70 -6.38
CA HIS A 78 -10.78 11.81 -6.62
C HIS A 78 -11.25 10.88 -7.74
N ALA A 79 -10.53 10.84 -8.87
CA ALA A 79 -10.87 10.01 -10.02
C ALA A 79 -10.82 8.50 -9.72
N ILE A 80 -9.87 8.06 -8.88
CA ILE A 80 -9.77 6.66 -8.44
C ILE A 80 -10.96 6.32 -7.54
N ARG A 81 -11.24 7.18 -6.55
CA ARG A 81 -12.34 6.97 -5.59
C ARG A 81 -13.72 7.00 -6.24
N SER A 82 -13.89 7.74 -7.35
CA SER A 82 -15.15 7.74 -8.09
C SER A 82 -15.38 6.46 -8.92
N ARG A 83 -14.31 5.72 -9.27
CA ARG A 83 -14.40 4.46 -10.02
C ARG A 83 -14.41 3.22 -9.12
N CYS A 84 -13.81 3.32 -7.93
CA CYS A 84 -13.72 2.23 -6.97
C CYS A 84 -14.80 2.34 -5.88
N ILE A 85 -16.03 1.90 -6.17
CA ILE A 85 -17.12 1.85 -5.17
C ILE A 85 -16.93 0.62 -4.28
N GLU A 86 -17.03 0.79 -2.96
CA GLU A 86 -16.81 -0.33 -2.02
C GLU A 86 -17.98 -1.35 -2.04
N PRO A 87 -17.70 -2.66 -2.00
CA PRO A 87 -16.36 -3.28 -1.98
C PRO A 87 -15.71 -3.26 -3.37
N CYS A 88 -14.44 -2.85 -3.44
CA CYS A 88 -13.64 -2.80 -4.65
C CYS A 88 -12.47 -3.78 -4.50
N SER A 89 -12.27 -4.66 -5.48
CA SER A 89 -11.13 -5.58 -5.46
C SER A 89 -9.83 -4.85 -5.78
N THR A 90 -8.69 -5.44 -5.39
CA THR A 90 -7.37 -4.93 -5.82
C THR A 90 -7.22 -4.86 -7.34
N GLU A 91 -7.80 -5.82 -8.08
CA GLU A 91 -7.77 -5.83 -9.54
C GLU A 91 -8.57 -4.65 -10.11
N ASP A 92 -9.80 -4.45 -9.65
CA ASP A 92 -10.64 -3.31 -10.06
C ASP A 92 -9.96 -1.97 -9.74
N TYR A 93 -9.29 -1.89 -8.59
CA TYR A 93 -8.56 -0.71 -8.18
C TYR A 93 -7.37 -0.39 -9.11
N ILE A 94 -6.58 -1.39 -9.48
CA ILE A 94 -5.46 -1.23 -10.43
C ILE A 94 -6.00 -0.86 -11.81
N ASN A 95 -7.02 -1.56 -12.30
CA ASN A 95 -7.67 -1.27 -13.58
C ASN A 95 -8.19 0.17 -13.64
N ALA A 96 -8.80 0.66 -12.56
CA ALA A 96 -9.25 2.04 -12.46
C ALA A 96 -8.08 3.04 -12.52
N MET A 97 -6.96 2.76 -11.85
CA MET A 97 -5.77 3.60 -11.94
C MET A 97 -5.18 3.61 -13.35
N GLU A 98 -5.10 2.44 -14.01
CA GLU A 98 -4.63 2.33 -15.39
C GLU A 98 -5.51 3.14 -16.35
N ASP A 99 -6.83 2.95 -16.30
CA ASP A 99 -7.78 3.70 -17.12
C ASP A 99 -7.62 5.22 -16.97
N ILE A 100 -7.54 5.72 -15.73
CA ILE A 100 -7.38 7.16 -15.47
C ILE A 100 -6.04 7.68 -16.00
N THR A 101 -4.97 6.93 -15.80
CA THR A 101 -3.63 7.36 -16.22
C THR A 101 -3.48 7.33 -17.74
N THR A 102 -4.05 6.34 -18.42
CA THR A 102 -4.13 6.29 -19.89
C THR A 102 -4.98 7.42 -20.45
N GLN A 103 -6.17 7.69 -19.89
CA GLN A 103 -7.02 8.81 -20.32
C GLN A 103 -6.32 10.17 -20.18
N LYS A 104 -5.56 10.38 -19.10
CA LYS A 104 -4.78 11.60 -18.91
C LYS A 104 -3.65 11.75 -19.92
N GLN A 105 -3.02 10.67 -20.36
CA GLN A 105 -1.99 10.72 -21.41
C GLN A 105 -2.59 11.06 -22.77
N ILE A 106 -3.81 10.57 -23.07
CA ILE A 106 -4.49 10.82 -24.34
C ILE A 106 -5.02 12.26 -24.44
N GLY A 107 -5.49 12.85 -23.34
CA GLY A 107 -6.03 14.22 -23.31
C GLY A 107 -4.99 15.36 -23.33
N ILE A 108 -3.71 15.05 -23.51
CA ILE A 108 -2.60 16.02 -23.60
C ILE A 108 -2.11 16.19 -25.07
N ASN A 109 -2.76 15.53 -26.04
CA ASN A 109 -2.41 15.63 -27.46
C ASN A 109 -3.40 16.51 -28.24
#